data_AF-A0A952MXL3-F1
#
_entry.id   AF-A0A952MXL3-F1
#
_cell.length_a   1.000
_cell.length_b   1.000
_cell.length_c   1.000
_cell.angle_alpha   90.00
_cell.angle_beta   90.00
_cell.angle_gamma   90.00
#
_symmetry.space_group_name_H-M   'P 1'
#
loop_
_entity.id
_entity.type
_entity.pdbx_description
1 polymer ?
#
loop_
_entity_poly.entity_id
_entity_poly.type
_entity_poly.pdbx_seq_one_letter_code
_entity_poly.pdbx_strand_id
1 'polypeptide(L)'
;METTLTYKLTLLHLVHLLMHADGMVDDRELAMLSRIRGEENITDAVYNAFTARLSFSTDKELYEHGLRLLNQCSDEEKLQVFAHLYKLAQADNDFSMKEVRLLFYSMEQAQVEFDDIVLIARMAS
;
A
#
# COMPACT_ATOMS: atom_id res chain seq x y z
N MET A 1 0.46 18.12 -2.60
CA MET A 1 1.34 17.90 -1.44
C MET A 1 2.58 17.18 -1.93
N GLU A 2 3.77 17.58 -1.50
CA GLU A 2 4.99 16.84 -1.87
C GLU A 2 5.10 15.62 -0.95
N THR A 3 4.91 14.43 -1.52
CA THR A 3 4.94 13.15 -0.79
C THR A 3 6.39 12.70 -0.55
N THR A 4 6.70 12.18 0.63
CA THR A 4 8.06 11.74 0.95
C THR A 4 8.45 10.44 0.25
N LEU A 5 9.76 10.18 0.13
CA LEU A 5 10.25 8.88 -0.34
C LEU A 5 9.78 7.73 0.58
N THR A 6 9.75 7.97 1.88
CA THR A 6 9.27 7.02 2.89
C THR A 6 7.82 6.61 2.63
N TYR A 7 6.95 7.58 2.37
CA TYR A 7 5.56 7.33 1.99
C TYR A 7 5.46 6.47 0.71
N LYS A 8 6.19 6.84 -0.35
CA LYS A 8 6.15 6.10 -1.62
C LYS A 8 6.59 4.66 -1.45
N LEU A 9 7.65 4.43 -0.68
CA LEU A 9 8.13 3.08 -0.37
C LEU A 9 7.13 2.31 0.50
N THR A 10 6.54 2.95 1.51
CA THR A 10 5.49 2.36 2.34
C THR A 10 4.32 1.86 1.49
N LEU A 11 3.84 2.73 0.59
CA LEU A 11 2.72 2.42 -0.29
C LEU A 11 3.04 1.23 -1.20
N LEU A 12 4.22 1.22 -1.84
CA LEU A 12 4.66 0.10 -2.67
C LEU A 12 4.74 -1.22 -1.88
N HIS A 13 5.26 -1.17 -0.64
CA HIS A 13 5.35 -2.34 0.23
C HIS A 13 3.97 -2.91 0.57
N LEU A 14 3.05 -2.08 1.05
CA LEU A 14 1.74 -2.54 1.48
C LEU A 14 0.86 -2.95 0.29
N VAL A 15 0.93 -2.26 -0.85
CA VAL A 15 0.25 -2.68 -2.08
C VAL A 15 0.76 -4.05 -2.54
N HIS A 16 2.07 -4.27 -2.55
CA HIS A 16 2.64 -5.56 -2.93
C HIS A 16 2.16 -6.68 -1.99
N LEU A 17 2.14 -6.45 -0.68
CA LEU A 17 1.66 -7.42 0.29
C LEU A 17 0.17 -7.72 0.15
N LEU A 18 -0.63 -6.73 -0.25
CA LEU A 18 -2.05 -6.91 -0.55
C LEU A 18 -2.22 -7.81 -1.77
N MET A 19 -1.57 -7.44 -2.89
CA MET A 19 -1.69 -8.15 -4.17
C MET A 19 -1.09 -9.56 -4.17
N HIS A 20 -0.18 -9.87 -3.25
CA HIS A 20 0.52 -11.17 -3.24
C HIS A 20 0.09 -12.07 -2.07
N ALA A 21 -0.94 -11.69 -1.29
CA ALA A 21 -1.33 -12.44 -0.09
C ALA A 21 -1.89 -13.84 -0.41
N ASP A 22 -2.47 -14.01 -1.60
CA ASP A 22 -3.00 -15.28 -2.11
C ASP A 22 -2.02 -16.02 -3.05
N GLY A 23 -0.95 -15.34 -3.50
CA GLY A 23 0.11 -15.86 -4.36
C GLY A 23 -0.16 -15.75 -5.86
N MET A 24 -1.23 -15.06 -6.28
CA MET A 24 -1.59 -14.84 -7.68
C MET A 24 -1.66 -13.34 -7.95
N VAL A 25 -0.96 -12.87 -8.98
CA VAL A 25 -1.07 -11.47 -9.42
C VAL A 25 -1.74 -11.42 -10.78
N ASP A 26 -2.83 -10.67 -10.91
CA ASP A 26 -3.54 -10.52 -12.17
C ASP A 26 -3.25 -9.19 -12.90
N ASP A 27 -3.69 -9.09 -14.16
CA ASP A 27 -3.48 -7.89 -14.98
C ASP A 27 -4.18 -6.64 -14.43
N ARG A 28 -5.26 -6.79 -13.66
CA ARG A 28 -6.01 -5.68 -13.05
C ARG A 28 -5.21 -5.07 -11.93
N GLU A 29 -4.62 -5.91 -11.08
CA GLU A 29 -3.79 -5.43 -9.98
C GLU A 29 -2.51 -4.74 -10.49
N LEU A 30 -1.91 -5.24 -11.57
CA LEU A 30 -0.81 -4.55 -12.24
C LEU A 30 -1.23 -3.19 -12.81
N ALA A 31 -2.43 -3.10 -13.41
CA ALA A 31 -2.98 -1.83 -13.88
C ALA A 31 -3.23 -0.85 -12.74
N MET A 32 -3.72 -1.33 -11.59
CA MET A 32 -3.93 -0.51 -10.40
C MET A 32 -2.61 0.00 -9.80
N LEU A 33 -1.60 -0.87 -9.68
CA LEU A 33 -0.27 -0.45 -9.26
C LEU A 33 0.33 0.60 -10.20
N SER A 34 0.14 0.44 -11.52
CA SER A 34 0.56 1.45 -12.51
C SER A 34 -0.12 2.80 -12.29
N ARG A 35 -1.44 2.78 -12.01
CA ARG A 35 -2.21 3.98 -11.72
C ARG A 35 -1.75 4.67 -10.44
N ILE A 36 -1.58 3.93 -9.34
CA ILE A 36 -1.09 4.47 -8.05
C ILE A 36 0.28 5.13 -8.24
N ARG A 37 1.19 4.49 -9.00
CA ARG A 37 2.50 5.08 -9.31
C ARG A 37 2.39 6.41 -10.06
N GLY A 38 1.43 6.53 -10.97
CA GLY A 38 1.14 7.78 -11.68
C GLY A 38 0.59 8.87 -10.76
N GLU A 39 -0.42 8.55 -9.95
CA GLU A 39 -1.06 9.48 -9.00
C GLU A 39 -0.06 10.04 -7.98
N GLU A 40 0.82 9.17 -7.46
CA GLU A 40 1.77 9.52 -6.40
C GLU A 40 3.15 9.94 -6.92
N ASN A 41 3.30 10.12 -8.24
CA ASN A 41 4.55 10.49 -8.91
C ASN A 41 5.73 9.58 -8.48
N ILE A 42 5.51 8.27 -8.47
CA ILE A 42 6.53 7.26 -8.15
C ILE A 42 7.36 6.99 -9.41
N THR A 43 8.59 7.49 -9.40
CA THR A 43 9.51 7.34 -10.54
C THR A 43 9.95 5.89 -10.74
N ASP A 44 10.36 5.54 -11.96
CA ASP A 44 10.94 4.23 -12.24
C ASP A 44 12.18 3.94 -11.38
N ALA A 45 12.96 4.96 -11.02
CA ALA A 45 14.11 4.78 -10.13
C ALA A 45 13.69 4.26 -8.74
N VAL A 46 12.64 4.85 -8.14
CA VAL A 46 12.12 4.40 -6.84
C VAL A 46 11.50 3.01 -6.96
N TYR A 47 10.72 2.78 -8.02
CA TYR A 47 10.07 1.50 -8.23
C TYR A 47 11.07 0.37 -8.48
N ASN A 48 12.10 0.60 -9.29
CA ASN A 48 13.15 -0.39 -9.57
C ASN A 48 13.99 -0.70 -8.32
N ALA A 49 14.26 0.31 -7.48
CA ALA A 49 14.94 0.08 -6.21
C ALA A 49 14.09 -0.78 -5.26
N PHE A 50 12.77 -0.56 -5.25
CA PHE A 50 11.82 -1.39 -4.52
C PHE A 50 11.79 -2.83 -5.04
N THR A 51 11.62 -3.05 -6.35
CA THR A 51 11.53 -4.40 -6.92
C THR A 51 12.83 -5.19 -6.76
N ALA A 52 13.99 -4.53 -6.87
CA ALA A 52 15.28 -5.17 -6.60
C ALA A 52 15.39 -5.70 -5.16
N ARG A 53 14.74 -5.04 -4.18
CA ARG A 53 14.69 -5.50 -2.78
C ARG A 53 13.77 -6.70 -2.61
N LEU A 54 12.65 -6.77 -3.34
CA LEU A 54 11.69 -7.88 -3.25
C LEU A 54 12.36 -9.23 -3.52
N SER A 55 13.25 -9.29 -4.51
CA SER A 55 13.93 -10.53 -4.92
C SER A 55 14.79 -11.20 -3.84
N PHE A 56 15.11 -10.49 -2.75
CA PHE A 56 15.97 -10.98 -1.67
C PHE A 56 15.26 -11.04 -0.31
N SER A 57 13.96 -10.74 -0.25
CA SER A 57 13.23 -10.59 1.01
C SER A 57 12.11 -11.64 1.11
N THR A 58 11.89 -12.17 2.29
CA THR A 58 10.71 -12.98 2.63
C THR A 58 9.48 -12.07 2.84
N ASP A 59 8.26 -12.60 2.69
CA ASP A 59 7.01 -11.86 2.95
C ASP A 59 6.99 -11.23 4.35
N LYS A 60 7.51 -11.94 5.34
CA LYS A 60 7.63 -11.44 6.72
C LYS A 60 8.55 -10.22 6.79
N GLU A 61 9.72 -10.26 6.15
CA GLU A 61 10.65 -9.14 6.14
C GLU A 61 10.09 -7.93 5.37
N LEU A 62 9.33 -8.20 4.30
CA LEU A 62 8.63 -7.18 3.53
C LEU A 62 7.54 -6.50 4.37
N TYR A 63 6.76 -7.28 5.13
CA TYR A 63 5.75 -6.76 6.05
C TYR A 63 6.37 -5.93 7.18
N GLU A 64 7.38 -6.46 7.87
CA GLU A 64 8.06 -5.72 8.95
C GLU A 64 8.73 -4.43 8.43
N HIS A 65 9.30 -4.47 7.22
CA HIS A 65 9.89 -3.28 6.62
C HIS A 65 8.82 -2.24 6.23
N GLY A 66 7.72 -2.68 5.61
CA GLY A 66 6.59 -1.80 5.27
C GLY A 66 6.03 -1.10 6.51
N LEU A 67 5.81 -1.83 7.60
CA LEU A 67 5.34 -1.26 8.87
C LEU A 67 6.33 -0.27 9.49
N ARG A 68 7.64 -0.56 9.43
CA ARG A 68 8.65 0.39 9.91
C ARG A 68 8.62 1.71 9.13
N LEU A 69 8.43 1.65 7.81
CA LEU A 69 8.30 2.84 6.97
C LEU A 69 6.99 3.57 7.25
N LEU A 70 5.88 2.83 7.44
CA LEU A 70 4.58 3.39 7.81
C LEU A 70 4.64 4.19 9.11
N ASN A 71 5.36 3.68 10.11
CA ASN A 71 5.57 4.37 11.39
C ASN A 71 6.43 5.64 11.28
N GLN A 72 7.15 5.82 10.17
CA GLN A 72 7.91 7.03 9.87
C GLN A 72 7.13 8.03 9.03
N CYS A 73 5.96 7.64 8.50
CA CYS A 73 5.07 8.53 7.78
C CYS A 73 4.35 9.47 8.76
N SER A 74 4.01 10.67 8.28
CA SER A 74 3.05 11.54 8.96
C SER A 74 1.66 10.93 8.99
N ASP A 75 0.77 11.41 9.86
CA ASP A 75 -0.59 10.88 9.96
C ASP A 75 -1.40 11.11 8.67
N GLU A 76 -1.18 12.23 7.97
CA GLU A 76 -1.74 12.46 6.62
C GLU A 76 -1.23 11.43 5.61
N GLU A 77 0.08 11.13 5.61
CA GLU A 77 0.65 10.12 4.72
C GLU A 77 0.13 8.72 5.03
N LYS A 78 -0.02 8.35 6.30
CA LYS A 78 -0.63 7.07 6.70
C LYS A 78 -2.08 6.99 6.18
N LEU A 79 -2.87 8.03 6.38
CA LEU A 79 -4.24 8.11 5.86
C LEU A 79 -4.29 7.94 4.34
N GLN A 80 -3.38 8.59 3.60
CA GLN A 80 -3.30 8.43 2.15
C GLN A 80 -2.90 7.01 1.73
N VAL A 81 -1.95 6.38 2.42
CA VAL A 81 -1.58 4.98 2.19
C VAL A 81 -2.80 4.08 2.33
N PHE A 82 -3.54 4.19 3.44
CA PHE A 82 -4.72 3.36 3.66
C PHE A 82 -5.87 3.69 2.71
N ALA A 83 -6.02 4.95 2.26
CA ALA A 83 -6.99 5.32 1.24
C ALA A 83 -6.71 4.62 -0.09
N HIS A 84 -5.45 4.54 -0.52
CA HIS A 84 -5.04 3.79 -1.70
C HIS A 84 -5.29 2.29 -1.55
N LEU A 85 -4.93 1.71 -0.42
CA LEU A 85 -5.18 0.29 -0.13
C LEU A 85 -6.68 -0.04 -0.13
N TYR A 86 -7.52 0.85 0.41
CA TYR A 86 -8.97 0.71 0.39
C TYR A 86 -9.55 0.81 -1.03
N LYS A 87 -9.02 1.69 -1.89
CA LYS A 87 -9.42 1.77 -3.31
C LYS A 87 -9.03 0.49 -4.07
N LEU A 88 -7.83 -0.02 -3.81
CA LEU A 88 -7.35 -1.30 -4.35
C LEU A 88 -8.30 -2.43 -3.94
N ALA A 89 -8.67 -2.48 -2.67
CA ALA A 89 -9.59 -3.48 -2.13
C ALA A 89 -11.01 -3.43 -2.68
N GLN A 90 -11.50 -2.26 -3.09
CA GLN A 90 -12.82 -2.14 -3.71
C GLN A 90 -12.84 -2.53 -5.18
N ALA A 91 -11.71 -2.38 -5.86
CA ALA A 91 -11.59 -2.68 -7.27
C ALA A 91 -11.37 -4.18 -7.53
N ASP A 92 -10.89 -4.90 -6.53
CA ASP A 92 -10.89 -6.36 -6.51
C ASP A 92 -12.23 -6.89 -5.99
N ASN A 93 -12.81 -7.86 -6.70
CA ASN A 93 -14.11 -8.45 -6.33
C ASN A 93 -13.96 -9.62 -5.34
N ASP A 94 -12.75 -10.15 -5.15
CA ASP A 94 -12.48 -11.32 -4.30
C ASP A 94 -11.36 -11.02 -3.30
N PHE A 95 -11.64 -10.12 -2.35
CA PHE A 95 -10.71 -9.82 -1.28
C PHE A 95 -10.52 -11.03 -0.36
N SER A 96 -9.29 -11.56 -0.27
CA SER A 96 -8.99 -12.71 0.57
C SER A 96 -9.04 -12.32 2.04
N MET A 97 -9.42 -13.28 2.91
CA MET A 97 -9.39 -13.07 4.36
C MET A 97 -7.97 -12.73 4.88
N LYS A 98 -6.91 -13.04 4.12
CA LYS A 98 -5.54 -12.66 4.47
C LYS A 98 -5.29 -11.18 4.22
N GLU A 99 -5.73 -10.63 3.09
CA GLU A 99 -5.64 -9.19 2.82
C GLU A 99 -6.47 -8.38 3.81
N VAL A 100 -7.70 -8.80 4.11
CA VAL A 100 -8.54 -8.15 5.13
C VAL A 100 -7.80 -8.04 6.45
N ARG A 101 -7.21 -9.15 6.93
CA ARG A 101 -6.45 -9.17 8.18
C ARG A 101 -5.23 -8.25 8.11
N LEU A 102 -4.48 -8.27 7.00
CA LEU A 102 -3.32 -7.41 6.81
C LEU A 102 -3.69 -5.93 6.94
N LEU A 103 -4.79 -5.50 6.32
CA LEU A 103 -5.29 -4.13 6.42
C LEU A 103 -5.67 -3.78 7.87
N PHE A 104 -6.49 -4.61 8.52
CA PHE A 104 -6.92 -4.35 9.90
C PHE A 104 -5.71 -4.23 10.86
N TYR A 105 -4.76 -5.17 10.79
CA TYR A 105 -3.56 -5.11 11.65
C TYR A 105 -2.70 -3.88 11.37
N SER A 106 -2.54 -3.52 10.09
CA SER A 106 -1.76 -2.35 9.71
C SER A 106 -2.42 -1.05 10.19
N MET A 107 -3.75 -0.96 10.11
CA MET A 107 -4.53 0.18 10.61
C MET A 107 -4.43 0.35 12.12
N GLU A 108 -4.60 -0.74 12.89
CA GLU A 108 -4.47 -0.71 14.35
C GLU A 108 -3.07 -0.22 14.77
N GLN A 109 -2.01 -0.69 14.11
CA GLN A 109 -0.65 -0.27 14.42
C GLN A 109 -0.38 1.20 14.05
N ALA A 110 -0.94 1.66 12.94
CA ALA A 110 -0.80 3.02 12.48
C ALA A 110 -1.70 4.02 13.23
N GLN A 111 -2.60 3.53 14.09
CA GLN A 111 -3.57 4.31 14.87
C GLN A 111 -4.47 5.18 13.99
N VAL A 112 -5.01 4.59 12.92
CA VAL A 112 -5.87 5.27 11.95
C VAL A 112 -7.26 4.67 11.96
N GLU A 113 -8.27 5.53 12.00
CA GLU A 113 -9.68 5.12 12.02
C GLU A 113 -10.20 4.80 10.61
N PHE A 114 -11.04 3.78 10.52
CA PHE A 114 -11.59 3.33 9.22
C PHE A 114 -12.42 4.42 8.53
N ASP A 115 -13.22 5.17 9.29
CA ASP A 115 -14.08 6.21 8.74
C ASP A 115 -13.28 7.34 8.08
N ASP A 116 -12.13 7.69 8.66
CA ASP A 116 -11.22 8.70 8.09
C ASP A 116 -10.60 8.22 6.77
N ILE A 117 -10.24 6.94 6.69
CA ILE A 117 -9.72 6.31 5.46
C ILE A 117 -10.76 6.37 4.35
N VAL A 118 -12.02 5.99 4.65
CA VAL A 118 -13.12 6.02 3.68
C VAL A 118 -13.40 7.44 3.21
N LEU A 119 -13.36 8.42 4.11
CA LEU A 119 -13.54 9.83 3.78
C LEU A 119 -12.46 10.32 2.80
N ILE A 120 -11.19 10.10 3.13
CA ILE A 120 -10.05 10.52 2.28
C ILE A 120 -10.12 9.86 0.90
N ALA A 121 -10.42 8.55 0.86
CA ALA A 121 -10.53 7.81 -0.39
C ALA A 121 -11.61 8.39 -1.33
N ARG A 122 -12.72 8.88 -0.78
CA ARG A 122 -13.81 9.53 -1.53
C ARG A 122 -13.46 10.95 -1.98
N MET A 123 -12.67 11.68 -1.19
CA MET A 123 -12.27 13.05 -1.52
C MET A 123 -11.20 13.11 -2.62
N ALA A 124 -10.37 12.08 -2.73
CA ALA A 124 -9.34 11.95 -3.76
C ALA A 124 -9.89 11.38 -5.09
N SER A 125 -11.14 11.74 -5.46
CA SER A 125 -11.83 11.30 -6.70
C SER A 125 -11.85 12.40 -7.73
#